data_AF-A0A953U7N4-F1
#
_entry.id   AF-A0A953U7N4-F1
#
_cell.length_a   1.000
_cell.length_b   1.000
_cell.length_c   1.000
_cell.angle_alpha   90.00
_cell.angle_beta   90.00
_cell.angle_gamma   90.00
#
_symmetry.space_group_name_H-M   'P 1'
#
loop_
_entity.id
_entity.type
_entity.pdbx_description
1 polymer ?
#
loop_
_entity_poly.entity_id
_entity_poly.type
_entity_poly.pdbx_seq_one_letter_code
_entity_poly.pdbx_strand_id
1 'polypeptide(L)'
;MNSTKIALVLLLFVAAATIVATAQTQVFVPGNTNGAFGNQVDLIVPLVPAITVDGPRTITVTYVSGTVDFGAGFEVGPNGGPWDVGTWQLPLQEAKGVAGGKVNNDGALIGVFVPHARLTHKGFSPIDGTKDAARVGIMPGWLFFIGEGKAIAVKEAGTLFLGINDMYVGDNSGGFNVEVTVQ
;
A
#
# COMPACT_ATOMS: atom_id res chain seq x y z
N MET A 1 5.00 -74.13 20.08
CA MET A 1 6.10 -73.14 20.03
C MET A 1 5.64 -72.01 19.15
N ASN A 2 5.14 -70.92 19.77
CA ASN A 2 4.51 -69.81 19.04
C ASN A 2 5.59 -68.83 18.56
N SER A 3 5.61 -68.61 17.25
CA SER A 3 6.35 -67.54 16.58
C SER A 3 5.88 -66.17 17.04
N THR A 4 6.79 -65.33 17.51
CA THR A 4 6.54 -63.89 17.64
C THR A 4 7.34 -63.18 16.55
N LYS A 5 6.67 -62.79 15.46
CA LYS A 5 7.22 -61.87 14.46
C LYS A 5 6.93 -60.45 14.94
N ILE A 6 7.97 -59.70 15.28
CA ILE A 6 7.87 -58.27 15.57
C ILE A 6 7.69 -57.54 14.24
N ALA A 7 6.53 -56.91 14.05
CA ALA A 7 6.28 -56.02 12.92
C ALA A 7 6.82 -54.62 13.26
N LEU A 8 7.84 -54.18 12.52
CA LEU A 8 8.38 -52.82 12.59
C LEU A 8 7.48 -51.91 11.73
N VAL A 9 6.73 -51.00 12.35
CA VAL A 9 5.93 -49.99 11.64
C VAL A 9 6.81 -48.76 11.43
N LEU A 10 7.20 -48.52 10.18
CA LEU A 10 7.92 -47.31 9.76
C LEU A 10 6.89 -46.22 9.46
N LEU A 11 6.69 -45.26 10.36
CA LEU A 11 5.89 -44.06 10.10
C LEU A 11 6.72 -43.07 9.25
N LEU A 12 6.43 -43.01 7.95
CA LEU A 12 6.91 -41.94 7.08
C LEU A 12 6.06 -40.68 7.32
N PHE A 13 6.64 -39.69 7.99
CA PHE A 13 6.14 -38.32 7.94
C PHE A 13 6.51 -37.72 6.58
N VAL A 14 5.59 -37.75 5.62
CA VAL A 14 5.70 -36.93 4.41
C VAL A 14 5.35 -35.50 4.82
N ALA A 15 6.35 -34.68 5.10
CA ALA A 15 6.16 -33.24 5.19
C ALA A 15 5.78 -32.74 3.79
N ALA A 16 4.49 -32.45 3.59
CA ALA A 16 4.03 -31.80 2.37
C ALA A 16 4.63 -30.39 2.33
N ALA A 17 5.67 -30.20 1.52
CA ALA A 17 6.13 -28.87 1.16
C ALA A 17 5.02 -28.23 0.33
N THR A 18 4.19 -27.40 0.98
CA THR A 18 3.26 -26.52 0.26
C THR A 18 4.10 -25.57 -0.59
N ILE A 19 4.09 -25.78 -1.90
CA ILE A 19 4.60 -24.80 -2.85
C ILE A 19 3.68 -23.60 -2.74
N VAL A 20 4.15 -22.58 -2.02
CA VAL A 20 3.47 -21.30 -1.94
C VAL A 20 3.57 -20.67 -3.33
N ALA A 21 2.47 -20.67 -4.08
CA ALA A 21 2.42 -19.95 -5.35
C ALA A 21 2.66 -18.46 -5.09
N THR A 22 3.77 -17.94 -5.60
CA THR A 22 4.08 -16.52 -5.52
C THR A 22 3.35 -15.78 -6.62
N ALA A 23 2.46 -14.87 -6.27
CA ALA A 23 1.89 -13.93 -7.24
C ALA A 23 2.81 -12.71 -7.36
N GLN A 24 3.07 -12.25 -8.58
CA GLN A 24 3.85 -11.05 -8.86
C GLN A 24 3.11 -10.21 -9.88
N THR A 25 3.07 -8.90 -9.66
CA THR A 25 2.43 -7.94 -10.58
C THR A 25 3.24 -6.65 -10.64
N GLN A 26 3.19 -5.98 -11.79
CA GLN A 26 3.71 -4.62 -11.94
C GLN A 26 2.56 -3.63 -11.93
N VAL A 27 2.75 -2.53 -11.20
CA VAL A 27 1.73 -1.49 -10.98
C VAL A 27 2.38 -0.14 -11.29
N PHE A 28 1.73 0.64 -12.13
CA PHE A 28 2.07 2.05 -12.30
C PHE A 28 1.24 2.89 -11.32
N VAL A 29 1.90 3.73 -10.52
CA VAL A 29 1.29 4.66 -9.57
C VAL A 29 1.46 6.08 -10.11
N PRO A 30 0.41 6.70 -10.68
CA PRO A 30 0.50 8.06 -11.19
C PRO A 30 0.83 9.07 -10.09
N GLY A 31 1.65 10.07 -10.41
CA GLY A 31 2.10 11.13 -9.48
C GLY A 31 0.97 11.95 -8.85
N ASN A 32 -0.22 11.94 -9.44
CA ASN A 32 -1.38 12.67 -8.96
C ASN A 32 -2.35 11.83 -8.09
N THR A 33 -1.94 10.63 -7.66
CA THR A 33 -2.82 9.68 -6.97
C THR A 33 -2.69 9.77 -5.44
N ASN A 34 -3.43 10.68 -4.79
CA ASN A 34 -3.38 10.84 -3.31
C ASN A 34 -4.61 10.34 -2.56
N GLY A 35 -5.67 9.86 -3.24
CA GLY A 35 -6.86 9.35 -2.57
C GLY A 35 -7.63 10.40 -1.76
N ALA A 36 -7.55 11.68 -2.09
CA ALA A 36 -8.11 12.78 -1.30
C ALA A 36 -7.59 12.86 0.15
N PHE A 37 -6.43 12.27 0.44
CA PHE A 37 -5.76 12.44 1.73
C PHE A 37 -5.01 13.78 1.81
N GLY A 38 -4.82 14.30 3.01
CA GLY A 38 -4.34 15.65 3.29
C GLY A 38 -5.46 16.71 3.31
N ASN A 39 -5.11 17.97 3.59
CA ASN A 39 -6.10 19.05 3.79
C ASN A 39 -6.10 20.16 2.72
N GLN A 40 -5.37 19.98 1.62
CA GLN A 40 -5.33 20.86 0.42
C GLN A 40 -5.69 20.08 -0.86
N VAL A 41 -6.71 19.22 -0.80
CA VAL A 41 -7.12 18.36 -1.92
C VAL A 41 -7.71 19.22 -3.05
N ASP A 42 -6.89 19.46 -4.08
CA ASP A 42 -7.26 20.21 -5.30
C ASP A 42 -7.81 19.29 -6.39
N LEU A 43 -7.40 18.02 -6.40
CA LEU A 43 -7.88 16.97 -7.28
C LEU A 43 -8.09 15.65 -6.51
N ILE A 44 -9.22 14.98 -6.76
CA ILE A 44 -9.52 13.68 -6.16
C ILE A 44 -9.20 12.57 -7.17
N VAL A 45 -8.05 11.94 -7.00
CA VAL A 45 -7.68 10.72 -7.74
C VAL A 45 -7.62 9.55 -6.75
N PRO A 46 -8.45 8.52 -6.92
CA PRO A 46 -8.46 7.36 -6.02
C PRO A 46 -7.14 6.60 -6.01
N LEU A 47 -6.77 6.01 -4.87
CA LEU A 47 -5.58 5.17 -4.77
C LEU A 47 -5.64 3.99 -5.75
N VAL A 48 -4.48 3.60 -6.28
CA VAL A 48 -4.36 2.53 -7.29
C VAL A 48 -4.42 1.15 -6.61
N PRO A 49 -5.35 0.26 -6.99
CA PRO A 49 -5.33 -1.12 -6.50
C PRO A 49 -4.10 -1.85 -7.06
N ALA A 50 -3.31 -2.45 -6.18
CA ALA A 50 -2.07 -3.13 -6.56
C ALA A 50 -2.22 -4.65 -6.57
N ILE A 51 -2.67 -5.24 -5.46
CA ILE A 51 -2.88 -6.69 -5.37
C ILE A 51 -3.95 -7.04 -4.34
N THR A 52 -4.75 -8.06 -4.65
CA THR A 52 -5.73 -8.64 -3.74
C THR A 52 -5.25 -10.00 -3.28
N VAL A 53 -5.33 -10.26 -1.98
CA VAL A 53 -5.04 -11.55 -1.37
C VAL A 53 -6.29 -12.13 -0.72
N ASP A 54 -6.36 -13.45 -0.69
CA ASP A 54 -7.49 -14.25 -0.19
C ASP A 54 -7.37 -14.61 1.30
N GLY A 55 -6.27 -14.26 1.95
CA GLY A 55 -6.01 -14.59 3.34
C GLY A 55 -4.65 -14.10 3.85
N PRO A 56 -4.16 -14.63 4.98
CA PRO A 56 -2.87 -14.26 5.55
C PRO A 56 -1.71 -14.51 4.59
N ARG A 57 -0.92 -13.46 4.33
CA ARG A 57 0.21 -13.46 3.39
C ARG A 57 1.25 -12.42 3.79
N THR A 58 2.45 -12.53 3.23
CA THR A 58 3.38 -11.41 3.15
C THR A 58 3.27 -10.77 1.77
N ILE A 59 3.07 -9.45 1.75
CA ILE A 59 3.10 -8.66 0.52
C ILE A 59 4.37 -7.82 0.55
N THR A 60 5.19 -7.92 -0.48
CA THR A 60 6.39 -7.10 -0.68
C THR A 60 6.16 -6.14 -1.82
N VAL A 61 6.39 -4.87 -1.56
CA VAL A 61 6.35 -3.79 -2.55
C VAL A 61 7.79 -3.36 -2.81
N THR A 62 8.18 -3.30 -4.08
CA THR A 62 9.53 -2.93 -4.51
C THR A 62 9.44 -1.87 -5.60
N TYR A 63 10.06 -0.71 -5.38
CA TYR A 63 10.21 0.29 -6.42
C TYR A 63 11.06 -0.25 -7.57
N VAL A 64 10.65 0.04 -8.81
CA VAL A 64 11.38 -0.36 -10.03
C VAL A 64 11.97 0.86 -10.71
N SER A 65 11.15 1.87 -11.04
CA SER A 65 11.59 3.04 -11.79
C SER A 65 10.59 4.20 -11.73
N GLY A 66 10.97 5.34 -12.29
CA GLY A 66 10.13 6.53 -12.41
C GLY A 66 10.37 7.56 -11.33
N THR A 67 9.88 8.77 -11.57
CA THR A 67 9.94 9.93 -10.69
C THR A 67 8.58 10.62 -10.65
N VAL A 68 8.32 11.37 -9.59
CA VAL A 68 7.16 12.27 -9.49
C VAL A 68 7.69 13.69 -9.44
N ASP A 69 7.19 14.55 -10.34
CA ASP A 69 7.31 16.00 -10.21
C ASP A 69 6.09 16.47 -9.41
N PHE A 70 6.31 17.06 -8.24
CA PHE A 70 5.24 17.59 -7.37
C PHE A 70 5.05 19.11 -7.54
N GLY A 71 5.43 19.64 -8.71
CA GLY A 71 5.29 21.04 -9.05
C GLY A 71 6.64 21.76 -9.10
N ALA A 72 6.68 22.85 -9.88
CA ALA A 72 7.85 23.71 -10.07
C ALA A 72 9.15 23.02 -10.56
N GLY A 73 9.04 21.82 -11.15
CA GLY A 73 10.19 21.08 -11.69
C GLY A 73 10.96 20.28 -10.64
N PHE A 74 10.36 20.01 -9.49
CA PHE A 74 10.98 19.24 -8.42
C PHE A 74 10.66 17.76 -8.55
N GLU A 75 11.53 17.02 -9.24
CA GLU A 75 11.41 15.57 -9.37
C GLU A 75 11.99 14.84 -8.15
N VAL A 76 11.21 13.90 -7.60
CA VAL A 76 11.63 13.01 -6.50
C VAL A 76 11.46 11.53 -6.85
N GLY A 77 12.33 10.73 -6.25
CA GLY A 77 12.20 9.27 -6.21
C GLY A 77 11.15 8.80 -5.20
N PRO A 78 11.00 7.49 -4.99
CA PRO A 78 9.91 6.92 -4.21
C PRO A 78 9.98 7.26 -2.70
N ASN A 79 11.14 7.69 -2.19
CA ASN A 79 11.28 8.16 -0.81
C ASN A 79 10.75 9.59 -0.61
N GLY A 80 10.45 10.31 -1.70
CA GLY A 80 10.06 11.71 -1.68
C GLY A 80 11.23 12.67 -1.47
N GLY A 81 10.89 13.93 -1.21
CA GLY A 81 11.86 15.02 -0.98
C GLY A 81 11.52 15.90 0.22
N PRO A 82 12.45 16.79 0.61
CA PRO A 82 12.21 17.76 1.65
C PRO A 82 11.26 18.86 1.16
N TRP A 83 10.27 19.19 1.99
CA TRP A 83 9.35 20.29 1.74
C TRP A 83 8.90 20.94 3.04
N ASP A 84 8.47 22.19 2.98
CA ASP A 84 7.81 22.88 4.09
C ASP A 84 6.34 23.06 3.75
N VAL A 85 5.49 22.23 4.35
CA VAL A 85 4.04 22.24 4.07
C VAL A 85 3.32 23.36 4.83
N GLY A 86 4.04 24.21 5.57
CA GLY A 86 3.48 25.34 6.30
C GLY A 86 2.49 24.88 7.37
N THR A 87 1.21 25.18 7.19
CA THR A 87 0.11 24.73 8.06
C THR A 87 -0.68 23.54 7.49
N TRP A 88 -0.32 23.08 6.30
CA TRP A 88 -1.02 22.02 5.59
C TRP A 88 -0.60 20.63 6.07
N GLN A 89 -1.28 19.61 5.56
CA GLN A 89 -1.13 18.24 6.01
C GLN A 89 -1.05 17.31 4.80
N LEU A 90 0.04 16.55 4.69
CA LEU A 90 0.20 15.44 3.75
C LEU A 90 -0.55 14.18 4.20
N PRO A 91 -0.82 13.21 3.31
CA PRO A 91 -1.43 11.93 3.67
C PRO A 91 -0.78 11.22 4.87
N LEU A 92 0.56 11.14 4.93
CA LEU A 92 1.27 10.51 6.05
C LEU A 92 1.26 11.32 7.35
N GLN A 93 1.03 12.63 7.28
CA GLN A 93 0.80 13.46 8.46
C GLN A 93 -0.64 13.29 8.96
N GLU A 94 -1.61 13.22 8.05
CA GLU A 94 -3.01 12.90 8.36
C GLU A 94 -3.15 11.54 9.05
N ALA A 95 -2.42 10.52 8.56
CA ALA A 95 -2.34 9.20 9.19
C ALA A 95 -1.91 9.24 10.67
N LYS A 96 -1.17 10.28 11.07
CA LYS A 96 -0.67 10.49 12.43
C LYS A 96 -1.48 11.53 13.21
N GLY A 97 -2.47 12.17 12.60
CA GLY A 97 -3.22 13.28 13.19
C GLY A 97 -2.37 14.53 13.46
N VAL A 98 -1.30 14.74 12.70
CA VAL A 98 -0.42 15.92 12.82
C VAL A 98 -0.52 16.79 11.58
N ALA A 99 -0.26 18.08 11.67
CA ALA A 99 -0.25 19.00 10.53
C ALA A 99 0.93 19.96 10.62
N GLY A 100 1.36 20.45 9.45
CA GLY A 100 2.33 21.52 9.29
C GLY A 100 3.80 21.13 9.44
N GLY A 101 4.66 22.11 9.17
CA GLY A 101 6.11 22.05 9.33
C GLY A 101 6.85 21.36 8.19
N LYS A 102 8.11 21.03 8.47
CA LYS A 102 9.01 20.41 7.49
C LYS A 102 8.82 18.90 7.45
N VAL A 103 8.77 18.36 6.24
CA VAL A 103 8.71 16.94 5.92
C VAL A 103 9.90 16.57 5.03
N ASN A 104 10.22 15.27 4.94
CA ASN A 104 11.31 14.75 4.10
C ASN A 104 10.84 13.73 3.06
N ASN A 105 9.53 13.60 2.91
CA ASN A 105 8.88 12.54 2.15
C ASN A 105 7.70 13.07 1.34
N ASP A 106 7.73 14.33 0.93
CA ASP A 106 6.74 14.87 0.00
C ASP A 106 6.91 14.19 -1.37
N GLY A 107 5.80 13.88 -2.04
CA GLY A 107 5.79 13.09 -3.28
C GLY A 107 6.17 11.60 -3.12
N ALA A 108 6.36 11.10 -1.90
CA ALA A 108 6.79 9.72 -1.65
C ALA A 108 5.72 8.67 -2.00
N LEU A 109 6.16 7.45 -2.32
CA LEU A 109 5.29 6.28 -2.46
C LEU A 109 4.72 5.85 -1.10
N ILE A 110 3.40 5.75 -1.04
CA ILE A 110 2.64 5.28 0.12
C ILE A 110 1.70 4.15 -0.27
N GLY A 111 1.18 3.46 0.74
CA GLY A 111 0.09 2.53 0.52
C GLY A 111 -0.73 2.26 1.76
N VAL A 112 -1.71 1.40 1.57
CA VAL A 112 -2.66 0.97 2.58
C VAL A 112 -3.21 -0.40 2.21
N PHE A 113 -3.27 -1.29 3.19
CA PHE A 113 -3.99 -2.55 3.03
C PHE A 113 -5.40 -2.40 3.56
N VAL A 114 -6.39 -2.62 2.71
CA VAL A 114 -7.80 -2.47 3.03
C VAL A 114 -8.43 -3.86 3.16
N PRO A 115 -8.94 -4.24 4.35
CA PRO A 115 -9.58 -5.53 4.56
C PRO A 115 -10.80 -5.76 3.64
N HIS A 116 -11.02 -7.00 3.23
CA HIS A 116 -12.13 -7.39 2.35
C HIS A 116 -13.50 -6.99 2.92
N ALA A 117 -13.65 -7.03 4.25
CA ALA A 117 -14.87 -6.56 4.92
C ALA A 117 -15.17 -5.07 4.61
N ARG A 118 -14.14 -4.21 4.55
CA ARG A 118 -14.28 -2.79 4.18
C ARG A 118 -14.60 -2.64 2.70
N LEU A 119 -13.90 -3.39 1.84
CA LEU A 119 -14.03 -3.34 0.38
C LEU A 119 -15.43 -3.72 -0.12
N THR A 120 -16.09 -4.64 0.57
CA THR A 120 -17.42 -5.15 0.18
C THR A 120 -18.58 -4.30 0.69
N HIS A 121 -18.31 -3.28 1.50
CA HIS A 121 -19.37 -2.34 1.90
C HIS A 121 -19.87 -1.54 0.69
N LYS A 122 -21.19 -1.47 0.55
CA LYS A 122 -21.85 -0.71 -0.52
C LYS A 122 -21.42 0.76 -0.48
N GLY A 123 -20.88 1.24 -1.60
CA GLY A 123 -20.40 2.61 -1.72
C GLY A 123 -18.94 2.81 -1.29
N PHE A 124 -18.16 1.72 -1.20
CA PHE A 124 -16.72 1.79 -1.04
C PHE A 124 -16.06 2.54 -2.22
N SER A 125 -15.10 3.42 -1.90
CA SER A 125 -14.17 4.04 -2.85
C SER A 125 -12.77 4.10 -2.21
N PRO A 126 -11.68 3.89 -2.96
CA PRO A 126 -10.32 3.93 -2.42
C PRO A 126 -9.79 5.36 -2.27
N ILE A 127 -10.56 6.18 -1.55
CA ILE A 127 -10.25 7.56 -1.15
C ILE A 127 -10.47 7.70 0.36
N ASP A 128 -10.11 8.84 0.93
CA ASP A 128 -10.32 9.14 2.35
C ASP A 128 -11.79 9.06 2.76
N GLY A 129 -12.08 8.12 3.66
CA GLY A 129 -13.42 7.88 4.19
C GLY A 129 -13.82 8.76 5.36
N THR A 130 -12.97 9.68 5.80
CA THR A 130 -13.31 10.70 6.80
C THR A 130 -13.85 11.98 6.16
N LYS A 131 -13.73 12.09 4.84
CA LYS A 131 -14.22 13.22 4.04
C LYS A 131 -15.55 12.87 3.38
N ASP A 132 -16.35 13.88 3.07
CA ASP A 132 -17.63 13.73 2.36
C ASP A 132 -17.46 13.37 0.87
N ALA A 133 -16.27 12.89 0.48
CA ALA A 133 -15.96 12.44 -0.88
C ALA A 133 -16.41 10.98 -1.13
N ALA A 134 -16.52 10.15 -0.08
CA ALA A 134 -17.00 8.78 -0.18
C ALA A 134 -17.91 8.40 0.99
N ARG A 135 -18.97 7.64 0.70
CA ARG A 135 -19.84 7.06 1.74
C ARG A 135 -19.10 6.08 2.63
N VAL A 136 -18.21 5.28 2.03
CA VAL A 136 -17.28 4.39 2.72
C VAL A 136 -15.92 4.53 2.04
N GLY A 137 -14.93 5.03 2.76
CA GLY A 137 -13.56 5.15 2.23
C GLY A 137 -12.53 4.45 3.11
N ILE A 138 -11.28 4.72 2.82
CA ILE A 138 -10.10 4.27 3.57
C ILE A 138 -9.89 5.18 4.78
N MET A 139 -9.51 4.62 5.93
CA MET A 139 -9.21 5.43 7.11
C MET A 139 -7.77 5.95 7.05
N PRO A 140 -7.51 7.25 7.28
CA PRO A 140 -6.15 7.81 7.16
C PRO A 140 -5.10 7.08 7.99
N GLY A 141 -5.46 6.66 9.21
CA GLY A 141 -4.56 5.91 10.10
C GLY A 141 -4.09 4.55 9.59
N TRP A 142 -4.60 4.07 8.45
CA TRP A 142 -4.14 2.84 7.80
C TRP A 142 -3.06 3.08 6.74
N LEU A 143 -2.80 4.33 6.37
CA LEU A 143 -1.74 4.69 5.44
C LEU A 143 -0.37 4.42 6.07
N PHE A 144 0.57 3.98 5.23
CA PHE A 144 1.95 3.82 5.61
C PHE A 144 2.90 4.22 4.49
N PHE A 145 4.06 4.72 4.90
CA PHE A 145 5.19 4.96 4.01
C PHE A 145 5.70 3.65 3.42
N ILE A 146 5.97 3.64 2.11
CA ILE A 146 6.60 2.53 1.39
C ILE A 146 8.02 2.91 0.98
N GLY A 147 8.23 4.06 0.35
CA GLY A 147 9.54 4.44 -0.15
C GLY A 147 10.04 3.50 -1.25
N GLU A 148 11.34 3.22 -1.27
CA GLU A 148 11.97 2.24 -2.18
C GLU A 148 11.42 0.81 -2.04
N GLY A 149 10.86 0.45 -0.89
CA GLY A 149 10.24 -0.84 -0.73
C GLY A 149 9.81 -1.16 0.68
N LYS A 150 8.85 -2.08 0.80
CA LYS A 150 8.27 -2.48 2.08
C LYS A 150 7.66 -3.86 2.01
N ALA A 151 7.95 -4.68 3.02
CA ALA A 151 7.21 -5.90 3.31
C ALA A 151 6.14 -5.64 4.38
N ILE A 152 4.93 -6.12 4.14
CA ILE A 152 3.82 -6.10 5.10
C ILE A 152 3.29 -7.51 5.30
N ALA A 153 3.06 -7.89 6.56
CA ALA A 153 2.34 -9.11 6.89
C ALA A 153 0.86 -8.77 7.06
N VAL A 154 0.00 -9.33 6.22
CA VAL A 154 -1.45 -9.17 6.31
C VAL A 154 -2.06 -10.42 6.93
N LYS A 155 -3.09 -10.23 7.75
CA LYS A 155 -3.69 -11.30 8.57
C LYS A 155 -5.04 -11.78 8.05
N GLU A 156 -5.53 -11.18 6.99
CA GLU A 156 -6.86 -11.43 6.43
C GLU A 156 -6.88 -11.10 4.93
N ALA A 157 -7.94 -11.51 4.26
CA ALA A 157 -8.19 -11.15 2.87
C ALA A 157 -8.36 -9.63 2.71
N GLY A 158 -7.91 -9.09 1.59
CA GLY A 158 -8.00 -7.66 1.32
C GLY A 158 -7.17 -7.24 0.11
N THR A 159 -7.09 -5.93 -0.10
CA THR A 159 -6.41 -5.33 -1.25
C THR A 159 -5.42 -4.29 -0.78
N LEU A 160 -4.18 -4.36 -1.28
CA LEU A 160 -3.20 -3.29 -1.17
C LEU A 160 -3.52 -2.20 -2.20
N PHE A 161 -3.61 -0.95 -1.75
CA PHE A 161 -3.66 0.23 -2.60
C PHE A 161 -2.40 1.08 -2.45
N LEU A 162 -2.03 1.77 -3.52
CA LEU A 162 -0.84 2.61 -3.62
C LEU A 162 -1.21 4.04 -4.00
N GLY A 163 -0.40 4.99 -3.56
CA GLY A 163 -0.54 6.39 -3.94
C GLY A 163 0.68 7.21 -3.58
N ILE A 164 0.49 8.52 -3.57
CA ILE A 164 1.52 9.54 -3.40
C ILE A 164 1.27 10.32 -2.12
N ASN A 165 2.32 10.55 -1.35
CA ASN A 165 2.30 11.38 -0.15
C ASN A 165 2.37 12.86 -0.52
N ASP A 166 1.31 13.36 -1.11
CA ASP A 166 1.17 14.77 -1.48
C ASP A 166 -0.27 15.22 -1.26
N MET A 167 -0.45 16.45 -0.78
CA MET A 167 -1.74 17.07 -0.50
C MET A 167 -2.31 17.80 -1.73
N TYR A 168 -1.45 18.33 -2.60
CA TYR A 168 -1.83 19.18 -3.73
C TYR A 168 -1.29 18.53 -5.01
N VAL A 169 -2.15 17.81 -5.71
CA VAL A 169 -1.72 16.84 -6.73
C VAL A 169 -2.13 17.20 -8.15
N GLY A 170 -2.84 18.31 -8.34
CA GLY A 170 -3.31 18.76 -9.65
C GLY A 170 -2.19 19.27 -10.56
N ASP A 171 -1.04 19.67 -10.01
CA ASP A 171 0.17 20.03 -10.75
C ASP A 171 1.22 18.90 -10.78
N ASN A 172 0.91 17.74 -10.19
CA ASN A 172 1.82 16.61 -10.21
C ASN A 172 1.88 15.94 -11.58
N SER A 173 3.07 15.46 -11.94
CA SER A 173 3.28 14.65 -13.15
C SER A 173 4.22 13.46 -12.90
N GLY A 174 4.36 12.59 -13.89
CA GLY A 174 5.14 11.36 -13.77
C GLY A 174 4.43 10.28 -12.94
N GLY A 175 5.22 9.43 -12.29
CA GLY A 175 4.74 8.31 -11.48
C GLY A 175 5.79 7.23 -11.28
N PHE A 176 5.45 6.25 -10.45
CA PHE A 176 6.33 5.14 -10.09
C PHE A 176 5.87 3.83 -10.73
N ASN A 177 6.80 3.09 -11.30
CA ASN A 177 6.63 1.68 -11.60
C ASN A 177 7.05 0.88 -10.37
N VAL A 178 6.16 0.00 -9.92
CA VAL A 178 6.31 -0.76 -8.69
C VAL A 178 6.05 -2.23 -8.97
N GLU A 179 6.88 -3.10 -8.42
CA GLU A 179 6.64 -4.54 -8.38
C GLU A 179 6.01 -4.92 -7.04
N VAL A 180 4.98 -5.75 -7.08
CA VAL A 180 4.30 -6.27 -5.89
C VAL A 180 4.30 -7.78 -5.93
N THR A 181 4.87 -8.40 -4.91
CA THR A 181 4.99 -9.85 -4.76
C THR A 181 4.22 -10.33 -3.53
N VAL A 182 3.57 -11.49 -3.64
CA VAL A 182 2.85 -12.15 -2.54
C VAL A 182 3.49 -13.49 -2.25
N GLN A 183 3.70 -13.76 -0.96
CA GLN A 183 4.21 -15.02 -0.41
C GLN A 183 3.22 -15.51 0.65
#